data_AF-A0A087L194-F1
#
_entry.id   AF-A0A087L194-F1
#
_cell.length_a   1.000
_cell.length_b   1.000
_cell.length_c   1.000
_cell.angle_alpha   90.00
_cell.angle_beta   90.00
_cell.angle_gamma   90.00
#
_symmetry.space_group_name_H-M   'P 1'
#
loop_
_entity.id
_entity.type
_entity.pdbx_description
1 polymer ?
#
loop_
_entity_poly.entity_id
_entity_poly.type
_entity_poly.pdbx_seq_one_letter_code
_entity_poly.pdbx_strand_id
1 'polypeptide(L)'
;MKKRIYVLAPFNFNDGVNITAFAAGFHDVESDVADHWFVKEHCSPDGDAPTLESDPLIAELEALMAEKDTRIAELEAQLAEAKANGKKQKPTDA
;
A
#
# COMPACT_ATOMS: atom_id res chain seq x y z
N MET A 1 -20.25 1.79 -29.69
CA MET A 1 -19.37 2.88 -29.18
C MET A 1 -18.63 2.30 -28.01
N LYS A 2 -17.31 2.46 -27.97
CA LYS A 2 -16.50 1.86 -26.92
C LYS A 2 -16.55 2.68 -25.64
N LYS A 3 -16.53 2.01 -24.50
CA LYS A 3 -16.41 2.55 -23.16
C LYS A 3 -15.17 1.97 -22.49
N ARG A 4 -14.51 2.78 -21.69
CA ARG A 4 -13.40 2.35 -20.86
C ARG A 4 -13.93 1.86 -19.51
N ILE A 5 -13.50 0.68 -19.09
CA ILE A 5 -13.79 0.09 -17.78
C ILE A 5 -12.48 -0.20 -17.05
N TYR A 6 -12.54 -0.25 -15.72
CA TYR A 6 -11.45 -0.76 -14.89
C TYR A 6 -11.91 -2.02 -14.15
N VAL A 7 -11.30 -3.16 -14.45
CA VAL A 7 -11.61 -4.45 -13.83
C VAL A 7 -10.87 -4.56 -12.49
N LEU A 8 -11.61 -4.74 -11.40
CA LEU A 8 -11.07 -4.89 -10.05
C LEU A 8 -10.57 -6.31 -9.79
N ALA A 9 -11.38 -7.31 -10.15
CA ALA A 9 -11.09 -8.72 -9.97
C ALA A 9 -11.16 -9.44 -11.34
N PRO A 10 -10.17 -10.24 -11.75
CA PRO A 10 -10.21 -10.95 -13.03
C PRO A 10 -11.43 -11.87 -13.15
N PHE A 11 -12.04 -11.90 -14.33
CA PHE A 11 -13.21 -12.74 -14.60
C PHE A 11 -13.27 -13.19 -16.07
N ASN A 12 -14.14 -14.16 -16.35
CA ASN A 12 -14.49 -14.54 -17.72
C ASN A 12 -15.92 -14.08 -18.01
N PHE A 13 -16.10 -13.31 -19.07
CA PHE A 13 -17.41 -12.87 -19.53
C PHE A 13 -17.90 -13.78 -20.65
N ASN A 14 -19.09 -14.35 -20.49
CA ASN A 14 -19.76 -15.10 -21.53
C ASN A 14 -20.91 -14.26 -22.09
N ASP A 15 -20.82 -13.87 -23.36
CA ASP A 15 -21.84 -13.08 -24.05
C ASP A 15 -22.95 -13.95 -24.70
N GLY A 16 -22.91 -15.27 -24.48
CA GLY A 16 -23.79 -16.27 -25.07
C GLY A 16 -23.23 -16.91 -26.35
N VAL A 17 -22.17 -16.35 -26.93
CA VAL A 17 -21.50 -16.85 -28.14
C VAL A 17 -20.03 -17.12 -27.87
N ASN A 18 -19.35 -16.20 -27.18
CA ASN A 18 -17.94 -16.22 -26.89
C ASN A 18 -17.68 -16.10 -25.39
N ILE A 19 -16.57 -16.66 -24.96
CA ILE A 19 -16.02 -16.44 -23.62
C ILE A 19 -14.77 -15.57 -23.75
N THR A 20 -14.80 -14.39 -23.13
CA THR A 20 -13.70 -13.42 -23.11
C THR A 20 -13.13 -13.30 -21.71
N ALA A 21 -11.81 -13.46 -21.58
CA ALA A 21 -11.11 -13.28 -20.31
C ALA A 21 -10.77 -11.81 -20.08
N PHE A 22 -11.12 -11.28 -18.91
CA PHE A 22 -10.78 -9.94 -18.44
C PHE A 22 -9.81 -10.05 -17.27
N ALA A 23 -8.57 -9.60 -17.48
CA ALA A 23 -7.62 -9.40 -16.40
C ALA A 23 -7.94 -8.11 -15.62
N ALA A 24 -7.41 -7.97 -14.40
CA ALA A 24 -7.49 -6.71 -13.67
C ALA A 24 -6.82 -5.57 -14.47
N GLY A 25 -7.38 -4.36 -14.38
CA GLY A 25 -6.88 -3.17 -15.09
C GLY A 25 -7.86 -2.60 -16.12
N PHE A 26 -7.36 -1.69 -16.95
CA PHE A 26 -8.18 -0.98 -17.94
C PHE A 26 -8.47 -1.79 -19.19
N HIS A 27 -9.72 -1.73 -19.66
CA HIS A 27 -10.16 -2.31 -20.93
C HIS A 27 -11.06 -1.35 -21.69
N ASP A 28 -10.94 -1.33 -23.02
CA ASP A 28 -11.88 -0.66 -23.92
C ASP A 28 -12.84 -1.69 -24.51
N VAL A 29 -14.10 -1.65 -24.09
CA VAL A 29 -15.13 -2.62 -24.45
C VAL A 29 -16.30 -1.94 -25.15
N GLU A 30 -17.16 -2.70 -25.83
CA GLU A 30 -18.41 -2.15 -26.36
C GLU A 30 -19.37 -1.75 -25.23
N SER A 31 -20.27 -0.81 -25.52
CA SER A 31 -21.15 -0.22 -24.51
C SER A 31 -22.07 -1.24 -23.84
N ASP A 32 -22.55 -2.23 -24.58
CA ASP A 32 -23.38 -3.33 -24.07
C ASP A 32 -22.62 -4.21 -23.07
N VAL A 33 -21.35 -4.52 -23.35
CA VAL A 33 -20.45 -5.23 -22.42
C VAL A 33 -20.23 -4.39 -21.15
N ALA A 34 -19.88 -3.11 -21.30
CA ALA A 34 -19.69 -2.21 -20.17
C ALA A 34 -20.97 -2.03 -19.33
N ASP A 35 -22.14 -2.09 -19.96
CA ASP A 35 -23.42 -1.90 -19.26
C ASP A 35 -23.98 -3.18 -18.63
N HIS A 36 -23.39 -4.34 -18.93
CA HIS A 36 -23.84 -5.63 -18.42
C HIS A 36 -23.63 -5.74 -16.91
N TRP A 37 -24.65 -6.23 -16.19
CA TRP A 37 -24.66 -6.31 -14.72
C TRP A 37 -23.46 -7.07 -14.16
N PHE A 38 -23.12 -8.22 -14.76
CA PHE A 38 -21.99 -9.05 -14.32
C PHE A 38 -20.64 -8.35 -14.52
N VAL A 39 -20.48 -7.58 -15.61
CA VAL A 39 -19.25 -6.82 -15.87
C VAL A 39 -19.12 -5.70 -14.84
N LYS A 40 -20.21 -4.96 -14.59
CA LYS A 40 -20.26 -3.89 -13.58
C LYS A 40 -19.90 -4.37 -12.18
N GLU A 41 -20.36 -5.55 -11.78
CA GLU A 41 -20.04 -6.14 -10.47
C GLU A 41 -18.54 -6.37 -10.25
N HIS A 42 -17.79 -6.62 -11.33
CA HIS A 42 -16.34 -6.89 -11.27
C HIS A 42 -15.48 -5.67 -11.63
N CYS A 43 -16.10 -4.52 -11.91
CA CYS A 43 -15.43 -3.30 -12.31
C CYS A 43 -15.57 -2.19 -11.27
N SER A 44 -14.68 -1.19 -11.36
CA SER A 44 -14.81 0.02 -10.55
C SER A 44 -16.12 0.74 -10.89
N PRO A 45 -16.89 1.20 -9.88
CA PRO A 45 -18.19 1.85 -10.12
C PRO A 45 -18.09 3.17 -10.91
N ASP A 46 -16.96 3.86 -10.82
CA ASP A 46 -16.63 5.09 -11.56
C ASP A 46 -15.84 4.83 -12.86
N GLY A 47 -15.39 3.59 -13.09
CA GLY A 47 -14.59 3.21 -14.25
C GLY A 47 -13.09 3.54 -14.13
N ASP A 48 -12.67 4.11 -13.00
CA ASP A 48 -11.29 4.47 -12.73
C ASP A 48 -10.53 3.38 -11.96
N ALA A 49 -9.20 3.46 -11.98
CA ALA A 49 -8.39 2.62 -11.11
C ALA A 49 -8.65 3.02 -9.64
N PRO A 50 -8.66 2.06 -8.70
CA PRO A 50 -8.69 2.38 -7.28
C PRO A 50 -7.60 3.41 -6.98
N THR A 51 -8.02 4.55 -6.43
CA THR A 51 -7.06 5.45 -5.82
C THR A 51 -6.43 4.66 -4.68
N LEU A 52 -5.10 4.57 -4.70
CA LEU A 52 -4.34 4.30 -3.48
C LEU A 52 -4.60 5.51 -2.58
N GLU A 53 -5.75 5.54 -1.90
CA GLU A 53 -5.94 6.46 -0.80
C GLU A 53 -4.75 6.25 0.11
N SER A 54 -4.07 7.35 0.48
CA SER A 54 -3.01 7.31 1.47
C SER A 54 -3.62 6.68 2.71
N ASP A 55 -3.34 5.40 2.92
CA ASP A 55 -3.91 4.66 4.02
C ASP A 55 -3.46 5.40 5.28
N PRO A 56 -4.38 5.98 6.07
CA PRO A 56 -4.01 6.74 7.26
C PRO A 56 -3.16 5.89 8.22
N LEU A 57 -3.31 4.56 8.17
CA LEU A 57 -2.47 3.62 8.91
C LEU A 57 -1.02 3.62 8.43
N ILE A 58 -0.76 3.78 7.12
CA ILE A 58 0.60 3.87 6.57
C ILE A 58 1.28 5.14 7.09
N ALA A 59 0.60 6.29 7.02
CA ALA A 59 1.15 7.55 7.52
C ALA A 59 1.41 7.50 9.04
N GLU A 60 0.52 6.88 9.81
CA GLU A 60 0.70 6.66 11.25
C GLU A 60 1.90 5.75 11.55
N LEU A 61 2.04 4.64 10.79
CA LEU A 61 3.16 3.71 10.94
C LEU A 61 4.51 4.38 10.62
N GLU A 62 4.57 5.19 9.55
CA GLU A 62 5.76 5.95 9.19
C GLU A 62 6.16 6.95 10.30
N ALA A 63 5.20 7.65 10.89
CA ALA A 63 5.45 8.56 12.01
C ALA A 63 5.96 7.81 13.25
N LEU A 64 5.36 6.67 13.57
CA LEU A 64 5.74 5.84 14.72
C LEU A 64 7.13 5.21 14.54
N MET A 65 7.51 4.88 13.29
CA MET A 65 8.87 4.44 12.96
C MET A 65 9.89 5.56 13.18
N ALA A 66 9.62 6.78 12.70
CA ALA A 66 10.52 7.92 12.88
C ALA A 66 10.72 8.29 14.36
N GLU A 67 9.65 8.21 15.18
CA GLU A 67 9.74 8.40 16.62
C GLU A 67 10.64 7.34 17.29
N LYS A 68 10.45 6.07 16.91
CA LYS A 68 11.26 4.95 17.43
C LYS A 68 12.73 5.08 17.05
N ASP A 69 13.04 5.45 15.81
CA ASP A 69 14.41 5.67 15.35
C ASP A 69 15.11 6.77 16.14
N THR A 70 14.40 7.88 16.40
CA THR A 70 14.90 8.98 17.23
C THR A 70 15.21 8.48 18.65
N ARG A 71 14.27 7.72 19.24
CA ARG A 71 14.46 7.20 20.60
C ARG A 71 15.61 6.20 20.71
N ILE A 72 15.81 5.37 19.68
CA ILE A 72 16.94 4.44 19.61
C ILE A 72 18.25 5.22 19.57
N ALA A 73 18.37 6.23 18.71
CA ALA A 73 19.58 7.05 18.60
C ALA A 73 19.94 7.76 19.92
N GLU A 74 18.93 8.30 20.63
CA GLU A 74 19.13 8.91 21.95
C GLU A 74 19.67 7.90 22.99
N LEU A 75 19.08 6.71 23.04
CA LEU A 75 19.49 5.66 23.99
C LEU A 75 20.90 5.13 23.67
N GLU A 76 21.22 4.98 22.39
CA GLU A 76 22.56 4.60 21.95
C GLU A 76 23.61 5.65 22.35
N ALA A 77 23.29 6.94 22.21
CA ALA A 77 24.17 8.02 22.65
C ALA A 77 24.39 7.98 24.18
N GLN A 78 23.32 7.83 24.97
CA GLN A 78 23.42 7.72 26.44
C GLN A 78 24.26 6.51 26.87
N LEU A 79 24.11 5.37 26.20
CA LEU A 79 24.91 4.17 26.48
C LEU A 79 26.39 4.39 26.13
N ALA A 80 26.69 5.09 25.04
CA ALA A 80 28.06 5.44 24.68
C ALA A 80 28.70 6.37 25.73
N GLU A 81 27.97 7.40 26.17
CA GLU A 81 28.42 8.33 27.21
C GLU A 81 28.67 7.62 28.56
N ALA A 82 27.73 6.77 29.00
CA ALA A 82 27.88 6.02 30.24
C ALA A 82 29.10 5.08 30.22
N LYS A 83 29.36 4.42 29.09
CA LYS A 83 30.57 3.59 28.90
C LYS A 83 31.85 4.42 28.91
N ALA A 84 31.83 5.64 28.37
CA ALA A 84 32.98 6.54 28.36
C ALA A 84 33.28 7.08 29.77
N ASN A 85 32.27 7.45 30.55
CA ASN A 85 32.43 7.95 31.91
C ASN A 85 32.79 6.85 32.92
N GLY A 86 32.27 5.63 32.77
CA GLY A 86 32.66 4.48 33.59
C GLY A 86 34.14 4.11 33.47
N LYS A 87 34.80 4.44 32.35
CA LYS A 87 36.26 4.26 32.18
C LYS A 87 37.10 5.33 32.87
N LYS A 88 36.54 6.50 33.20
CA LYS A 88 37.27 7.60 33.87
C LYS A 88 37.30 7.50 35.40
N GLN A 89 36.41 6.70 36.00
CA GLN A 89 36.26 6.58 37.46
C GLN A 89 36.97 5.37 38.08
N LYS A 90 38.16 4.97 37.60
CA LYS A 90 38.99 4.04 38.36
C LYS A 90 39.94 4.86 39.25
N PRO A 91 39.63 5.09 40.54
CA PRO A 91 40.64 5.59 41.46
C PRO A 91 41.66 4.45 41.64
N THR A 92 42.90 4.75 41.25
CA THR A 92 44.06 3.98 41.70
C THR A 92 44.29 4.42 43.15
N ASP A 93 43.76 3.67 44.12
CA ASP A 93 44.22 3.80 45.50
C ASP A 93 45.44 2.90 45.70
N ALA A 94 46.47 3.52 46.27
CA ALA A 94 47.82 3.06 46.53
C ALA A 94 47.96 2.31 47.86
#